data_AF-A0A9E3TKW2-F1
#
_entry.id   AF-A0A9E3TKW2-F1
#
_cell.length_a   1.000
_cell.length_b   1.000
_cell.length_c   1.000
_cell.angle_alpha   90.00
_cell.angle_beta   90.00
_cell.angle_gamma   90.00
#
_symmetry.space_group_name_H-M   'P 1'
#
loop_
_entity.id
_entity.type
_entity.pdbx_description
1 polymer ?
#
loop_
_entity_poly.entity_id
_entity_poly.type
_entity_poly.pdbx_seq_one_letter_code
_entity_poly.pdbx_strand_id
1 'polypeptide(L)'
;MDKAAGGSANYMFLGNLNTMGQNMTYINKGISGNKELSRLKKRAAAARVKMTVFEKSVPSGVNEQVTIWPGSRSSLNPSNFDYVMATDHLRFKQFGGSPVDLRGWPQETTAAKRDAWATAFSDHALLYFEVQKA
;
A
#
# COMPACT_ATOMS: atom_id res chain seq x y z
N MET A 1 -10.60 9.93 18.97
CA MET A 1 -10.66 10.98 17.93
C MET A 1 -12.10 11.45 17.72
N ASP A 2 -13.07 10.55 17.66
CA ASP A 2 -14.48 10.93 17.46
C ASP A 2 -15.05 11.91 18.50
N LYS A 3 -14.72 11.70 19.78
CA LYS A 3 -15.11 12.64 20.86
C LYS A 3 -14.56 14.05 20.67
N ALA A 4 -13.40 14.20 20.02
CA ALA A 4 -12.80 15.51 19.73
C ALA A 4 -13.36 16.14 18.44
N ALA A 5 -13.87 15.30 17.52
CA ALA A 5 -14.43 15.74 16.24
C ALA A 5 -15.94 16.02 16.29
N GLY A 6 -16.61 15.74 17.43
CA GLY A 6 -18.07 15.89 17.54
C GLY A 6 -18.87 14.87 16.68
N GLY A 7 -18.22 13.79 16.25
CA GLY A 7 -18.72 12.81 15.27
C GLY A 7 -17.59 11.90 14.79
N SER A 8 -17.80 11.07 13.77
CA SER A 8 -16.72 10.22 13.21
C SER A 8 -15.56 11.08 12.70
N ALA A 9 -14.35 10.85 13.21
CA ALA A 9 -13.18 11.63 12.80
C ALA A 9 -12.68 11.23 11.40
N ASN A 10 -12.40 12.21 10.54
CA ASN A 10 -11.74 11.97 9.26
C ASN A 10 -10.28 11.59 9.49
N TYR A 11 -9.96 10.30 9.40
CA TYR A 11 -8.63 9.80 9.68
C TYR A 11 -8.12 8.90 8.56
N MET A 12 -6.85 9.10 8.22
CA MET A 12 -6.12 8.32 7.22
C MET A 12 -4.73 8.01 7.74
N PHE A 13 -4.23 6.84 7.37
CA PHE A 13 -2.85 6.42 7.56
C PHE A 13 -2.30 6.02 6.19
N LEU A 14 -1.14 6.57 5.83
CA LEU A 14 -0.48 6.26 4.56
C LEU A 14 1.04 6.15 4.75
N GLY A 15 1.65 5.22 4.03
CA GLY A 15 3.11 5.11 3.92
C GLY A 15 3.64 3.69 3.92
N ASN A 16 4.95 3.59 4.04
CA ASN A 16 5.70 2.34 4.09
C ASN A 16 5.52 1.66 5.47
N LEU A 17 4.92 0.47 5.47
CA LEU A 17 4.74 -0.36 6.66
C LEU A 17 5.76 -1.49 6.79
N ASN A 18 6.65 -1.64 5.81
CA ASN A 18 7.71 -2.65 5.76
C ASN A 18 7.18 -4.06 6.09
N THR A 19 6.10 -4.46 5.42
CA THR A 19 5.53 -5.82 5.52
C THR A 19 6.42 -6.85 4.81
N MET A 20 7.69 -6.88 5.18
CA MET A 20 8.74 -7.75 4.66
C MET A 20 8.68 -9.16 5.27
N GLY A 21 7.81 -9.35 6.26
CA GLY A 21 7.84 -10.50 7.13
C GLY A 21 8.85 -10.33 8.27
N GLN A 22 8.47 -10.79 9.45
CA GLN A 22 9.30 -10.75 10.65
C GLN A 22 9.82 -12.13 11.01
N ASN A 23 11.14 -12.22 11.15
CA ASN A 23 11.81 -13.32 11.83
C ASN A 23 11.81 -13.02 13.33
N MET A 24 11.25 -13.93 14.13
CA MET A 24 11.18 -13.75 15.57
C MET A 24 12.38 -14.44 16.25
N THR A 25 13.18 -13.67 16.98
CA THR A 25 14.48 -14.10 17.54
C THR A 25 14.41 -15.34 18.45
N TYR A 26 13.26 -15.62 19.06
CA TYR A 26 13.12 -16.68 20.07
C TYR A 26 12.09 -17.76 19.72
N ILE A 27 11.50 -17.72 18.53
CA ILE A 27 10.61 -18.78 18.05
C ILE A 27 10.96 -19.10 16.60
N ASN A 28 11.02 -20.39 16.27
CA ASN A 28 11.18 -20.86 14.88
C ASN A 28 9.86 -20.72 14.08
N LYS A 29 9.27 -19.53 14.13
CA LYS A 29 8.04 -19.15 13.43
C LYS A 29 8.21 -17.71 12.96
N GLY A 30 8.47 -17.53 11.67
CA GLY A 30 8.34 -16.24 11.00
C GLY A 30 6.88 -15.87 10.77
N ILE A 31 6.61 -14.58 10.61
CA ILE A 31 5.35 -14.08 10.07
C ILE A 31 5.67 -13.60 8.65
N SER A 32 5.03 -14.17 7.63
CA SER A 32 5.19 -13.68 6.26
C SER A 32 4.54 -12.30 6.10
N GLY A 33 5.03 -11.49 5.15
CA GLY A 33 4.43 -10.18 4.83
C GLY A 33 2.91 -10.25 4.56
N ASN A 34 2.45 -11.29 3.86
CA ASN A 34 1.02 -11.53 3.62
C ASN A 34 0.23 -11.73 4.93
N LYS A 35 0.84 -12.39 5.92
CA LYS A 35 0.22 -12.61 7.23
C LYS A 35 0.24 -11.34 8.08
N GLU A 36 1.25 -10.49 7.95
CA GLU A 36 1.29 -9.14 8.55
C GLU A 36 0.15 -8.28 7.98
N LEU A 37 0.04 -8.22 6.66
CA LEU A 37 -1.03 -7.48 5.97
C LEU A 37 -2.42 -8.01 6.33
N SER A 38 -2.61 -9.33 6.38
CA SER A 38 -3.89 -9.93 6.79
C SER A 38 -4.27 -9.54 8.23
N ARG A 39 -3.30 -9.54 9.15
CA ARG A 39 -3.52 -9.08 10.54
C ARG A 39 -3.84 -7.59 10.60
N LEU A 40 -3.17 -6.77 9.80
CA LEU A 40 -3.45 -5.33 9.69
C LEU A 40 -4.88 -5.11 9.19
N LYS A 41 -5.28 -5.73 8.08
CA LYS A 41 -6.64 -5.67 7.52
C LYS A 41 -7.69 -6.07 8.55
N LYS A 42 -7.47 -7.18 9.26
CA LYS A 42 -8.38 -7.65 10.32
C LYS A 42 -8.52 -6.65 11.47
N ARG A 43 -7.43 -6.01 11.88
CA ARG A 43 -7.44 -5.00 12.95
C ARG A 43 -8.12 -3.71 12.50
N ALA A 44 -7.89 -3.28 11.27
CA ALA A 44 -8.50 -2.09 10.68
C ALA A 44 -10.02 -2.22 10.55
N ALA A 45 -10.48 -3.37 10.06
CA ALA A 45 -11.90 -3.66 9.88
C ALA A 45 -12.65 -3.97 11.18
N ALA A 46 -11.96 -4.01 12.33
CA ALA A 46 -12.63 -4.27 13.61
C ALA A 46 -13.69 -3.19 13.89
N ALA A 47 -14.82 -3.57 14.47
CA ALA A 47 -15.98 -2.68 14.69
C ALA A 47 -15.66 -1.40 15.49
N ARG A 48 -14.58 -1.42 16.28
CA ARG A 48 -14.09 -0.28 17.06
C ARG A 48 -13.16 0.67 16.28
N VAL A 49 -12.64 0.23 15.13
CA VAL A 49 -11.68 0.97 14.30
C VAL A 49 -12.35 1.48 13.02
N LYS A 50 -13.13 0.64 12.32
CA LYS A 50 -13.90 0.98 11.11
C LYS A 50 -13.04 1.67 10.04
N MET A 51 -11.94 1.02 9.70
CA MET A 51 -11.04 1.46 8.65
C MET A 51 -10.81 0.36 7.62
N THR A 52 -10.62 0.79 6.39
CA THR A 52 -10.34 -0.09 5.25
C THR A 52 -8.90 0.14 4.80
N VAL A 53 -8.12 -0.95 4.65
CA VAL A 53 -6.86 -0.93 3.90
C VAL A 53 -7.21 -1.03 2.43
N PHE A 54 -6.81 -0.05 1.65
CA PHE A 54 -7.16 0.00 0.24
C PHE A 54 -6.27 -0.91 -0.61
N GLU A 55 -6.92 -1.61 -1.54
CA GLU A 55 -6.27 -2.18 -2.72
C GLU A 55 -5.91 -1.05 -3.69
N LYS A 56 -4.97 -1.35 -4.58
CA LYS A 56 -4.47 -0.42 -5.59
C LYS A 56 -4.84 -0.90 -6.98
N SER A 57 -5.10 0.05 -7.87
CA SER A 57 -5.15 -0.20 -9.30
C SER A 57 -3.80 -0.77 -9.72
N VAL A 58 -3.84 -1.73 -10.64
CA VAL A 58 -2.62 -2.31 -11.21
C VAL A 58 -2.58 -1.87 -12.68
N PRO A 59 -1.52 -1.17 -13.13
CA PRO A 59 -1.35 -0.83 -14.54
C PRO A 59 -1.35 -2.07 -15.43
N SER A 60 -1.87 -1.94 -16.65
CA SER A 60 -1.85 -3.03 -17.63
C SER A 60 -0.42 -3.54 -17.86
N GLY A 61 -0.22 -4.86 -17.78
CA GLY A 61 1.10 -5.48 -17.92
C GLY A 61 1.89 -5.64 -16.61
N VAL A 62 1.32 -5.22 -15.49
CA VAL A 62 1.78 -5.58 -14.14
C VAL A 62 0.71 -6.47 -13.51
N ASN A 63 1.11 -7.57 -12.86
CA ASN A 63 0.17 -8.53 -12.28
C ASN A 63 -0.02 -8.37 -10.77
N GLU A 64 0.70 -7.44 -10.14
CA GLU A 64 0.78 -7.31 -8.68
C GLU A 64 0.83 -5.84 -8.24
N GLN A 65 0.32 -5.56 -7.03
CA GLN A 65 0.31 -4.22 -6.43
C GLN A 65 1.67 -3.87 -5.81
N VAL A 66 2.74 -4.02 -6.58
CA VAL A 66 4.12 -3.80 -6.13
C VAL A 66 4.41 -2.31 -5.99
N THR A 67 5.05 -1.95 -4.89
CA THR A 67 5.41 -0.56 -4.58
C THR A 67 6.92 -0.37 -4.50
N ILE A 68 7.70 -1.45 -4.44
CA ILE A 68 9.16 -1.43 -4.46
C ILE A 68 9.70 -2.08 -5.71
N TRP A 69 10.61 -1.38 -6.38
CA TRP A 69 11.49 -1.90 -7.43
C TRP A 69 12.93 -2.02 -6.90
N PRO A 70 13.40 -3.22 -6.53
CA PRO A 70 14.73 -3.38 -5.94
C PRO A 70 15.88 -3.24 -6.95
N GLY A 71 15.57 -2.99 -8.24
CA GLY A 71 16.54 -2.92 -9.32
C GLY A 71 16.63 -4.22 -10.13
N SER A 72 16.87 -4.10 -11.44
CA SER A 72 16.93 -5.25 -12.36
C SER A 72 18.03 -6.27 -12.04
N ARG A 73 19.05 -5.86 -11.29
CA ARG A 73 20.20 -6.70 -10.88
C ARG A 73 20.07 -7.26 -9.47
N SER A 74 18.98 -6.94 -8.76
CA SER A 74 18.78 -7.40 -7.39
C SER A 74 18.35 -8.86 -7.35
N SER A 75 18.78 -9.58 -6.30
CA SER A 75 18.27 -10.90 -5.98
C SER A 75 16.91 -10.86 -5.26
N LEU A 76 16.44 -9.67 -4.88
CA LEU A 76 15.14 -9.47 -4.25
C LEU A 76 14.05 -9.32 -5.32
N ASN A 77 12.88 -9.91 -5.05
CA ASN A 77 11.71 -9.69 -5.88
C ASN A 77 11.05 -8.34 -5.56
N PRO A 78 10.46 -7.65 -6.55
CA PRO A 78 9.54 -6.55 -6.30
C PRO A 78 8.48 -6.92 -5.26
N SER A 79 8.14 -5.97 -4.40
CA SER A 79 7.28 -6.21 -3.23
C SER A 79 6.37 -5.01 -2.95
N ASN A 80 5.33 -5.22 -2.15
CA ASN A 80 4.39 -4.18 -1.74
C ASN A 80 4.61 -3.85 -0.27
N PHE A 81 5.15 -2.65 0.02
CA PHE A 81 5.36 -2.17 1.39
C PHE A 81 4.54 -0.93 1.73
N ASP A 82 3.98 -0.26 0.73
CA ASP A 82 3.28 1.01 0.92
C ASP A 82 1.77 0.80 0.89
N TYR A 83 1.07 1.36 1.88
CA TYR A 83 -0.37 1.17 2.04
C TYR A 83 -1.08 2.48 2.31
N VAL A 84 -2.35 2.54 1.90
CA VAL A 84 -3.29 3.58 2.31
C VAL A 84 -4.40 2.90 3.10
N MET A 85 -4.73 3.46 4.26
CA MET A 85 -5.86 3.05 5.08
C MET A 85 -6.65 4.28 5.50
N ALA A 86 -7.96 4.20 5.45
CA ALA A 86 -8.83 5.31 5.81
C ALA A 86 -10.06 4.84 6.57
N THR A 87 -10.69 5.75 7.32
CA THR A 87 -12.00 5.52 7.95
C THR A 87 -13.08 5.30 6.90
N ASP A 88 -13.98 4.34 7.16
CA ASP A 88 -14.93 3.81 6.16
C ASP A 88 -15.97 4.83 5.66
N HIS A 89 -16.16 5.95 6.37
CA HIS A 89 -17.09 7.01 5.95
C HIS A 89 -16.49 7.99 4.94
N LEU A 90 -15.19 7.92 4.65
CA LEU A 90 -14.56 8.74 3.63
C LEU A 90 -14.85 8.18 2.23
N ARG A 91 -15.08 9.07 1.26
CA ARG A 91 -15.33 8.70 -0.14
C ARG A 91 -14.11 8.97 -1.00
N PHE A 92 -13.87 8.08 -1.95
CA PHE A 92 -12.71 8.12 -2.83
C PHE A 92 -13.12 7.90 -4.28
N LYS A 93 -12.49 8.65 -5.20
CA LYS A 93 -12.57 8.35 -6.63
C LYS A 93 -12.00 6.97 -6.90
N GLN A 94 -12.61 6.25 -7.84
CA GLN A 94 -12.15 4.93 -8.25
C GLN A 94 -11.27 5.02 -9.50
N PHE A 95 -10.18 4.28 -9.51
CA PHE A 95 -9.22 4.10 -10.59
C PHE A 95 -9.12 2.60 -10.89
N GLY A 96 -9.63 2.15 -12.04
CA GLY A 96 -9.67 0.72 -12.36
C GLY A 96 -10.36 -0.14 -11.29
N GLY A 97 -11.37 0.42 -10.60
CA GLY A 97 -12.10 -0.26 -9.52
C GLY A 97 -11.43 -0.25 -8.14
N SER A 98 -10.32 0.49 -7.97
CA SER A 98 -9.64 0.68 -6.68
C SER A 98 -9.54 2.16 -6.31
N PRO A 99 -9.55 2.53 -5.02
CA PRO A 99 -9.46 3.94 -4.60
C PRO A 99 -8.03 4.51 -4.65
N VAL A 100 -7.01 3.65 -4.82
CA VAL A 100 -5.61 4.03 -4.95
C VAL A 100 -5.12 3.66 -6.34
N ASP A 101 -4.40 4.58 -6.98
CA ASP A 101 -3.79 4.43 -8.30
C ASP A 101 -2.27 4.34 -8.17
N LEU A 102 -1.66 3.27 -8.70
CA LEU A 102 -0.21 3.10 -8.72
C LEU A 102 0.41 3.88 -9.88
N ARG A 103 1.34 4.79 -9.56
CA ARG A 103 2.02 5.64 -10.54
C ARG A 103 3.54 5.57 -10.44
N GLY A 104 4.21 6.03 -11.49
CA GLY A 104 5.67 6.05 -11.59
C GLY A 104 6.22 4.78 -12.23
N TRP A 105 7.28 4.20 -11.67
CA TRP A 105 7.92 3.01 -12.25
C TRP A 105 6.96 1.84 -12.57
N PRO A 106 5.83 1.59 -11.86
CA PRO A 106 4.92 0.52 -12.24
C PRO A 106 4.29 0.70 -13.63
N GLN A 107 4.28 1.93 -14.17
CA GLN A 107 3.80 2.24 -15.51
C GLN A 107 4.88 2.00 -16.58
N GLU A 108 6.12 1.76 -16.17
CA GLU A 108 7.23 1.50 -17.07
C GLU A 108 7.22 0.05 -17.56
N THR A 109 7.36 -0.10 -18.88
CA THR A 109 7.22 -1.38 -19.58
C THR A 109 8.49 -2.21 -19.62
N THR A 110 9.65 -1.67 -19.23
CA THR A 110 10.94 -2.39 -19.23
C THR A 110 11.69 -2.20 -17.93
N ALA A 111 12.49 -3.21 -17.56
CA ALA A 111 13.35 -3.14 -16.37
C ALA A 111 14.34 -1.97 -16.42
N ALA A 112 14.91 -1.67 -17.59
CA ALA A 112 15.80 -0.53 -17.78
C ALA A 112 15.12 0.82 -17.50
N LYS A 113 13.84 0.98 -17.88
CA LYS A 113 13.08 2.20 -17.58
C LYS A 113 12.73 2.31 -16.10
N ARG A 114 12.44 1.19 -15.44
CA ARG A 114 12.23 1.14 -13.98
C ARG A 114 13.51 1.49 -13.21
N ASP A 115 14.66 0.98 -13.66
CA ASP A 115 15.96 1.34 -13.10
C ASP A 115 16.27 2.83 -13.29
N ALA A 116 15.97 3.38 -14.48
CA ALA A 116 16.12 4.81 -14.75
C ALA A 116 15.22 5.66 -13.85
N TRP A 117 13.96 5.27 -13.65
CA TRP A 117 13.06 5.90 -12.68
C TRP A 117 13.63 5.82 -11.26
N ALA A 118 14.05 4.63 -10.81
CA ALA A 118 14.57 4.44 -9.46
C ALA A 118 15.82 5.26 -9.19
N THR A 119 16.67 5.44 -10.21
CA THR A 119 17.86 6.31 -10.14
C THR A 119 17.48 7.79 -10.07
N ALA A 120 16.46 8.20 -10.83
CA ALA A 120 16.07 9.61 -10.93
C ALA A 120 15.20 10.07 -9.75
N PHE A 121 14.39 9.18 -9.17
CA PHE A 121 13.35 9.54 -8.20
C PHE A 121 13.41 8.69 -6.93
N SER A 122 12.98 7.42 -7.01
CA SER A 122 12.98 6.46 -5.91
C SER A 122 12.63 5.08 -6.45
N ASP A 123 13.14 4.03 -5.79
CA ASP A 123 12.70 2.65 -5.93
C ASP A 123 11.24 2.42 -5.48
N HIS A 124 10.65 3.37 -4.75
CA HIS A 124 9.23 3.38 -4.41
C HIS A 124 8.34 3.90 -5.56
N ALA A 125 7.17 3.27 -5.71
CA ALA A 125 6.08 3.75 -6.53
C ALA A 125 5.31 4.87 -5.84
N LEU A 126 4.61 5.70 -6.62
CA LEU A 126 3.70 6.71 -6.10
C LEU A 126 2.32 6.10 -5.84
N LEU A 127 1.76 6.37 -4.66
CA LEU A 127 0.36 6.09 -4.34
C LEU A 127 -0.47 7.34 -4.56
N TYR A 128 -1.33 7.33 -5.58
CA TYR A 128 -2.25 8.43 -5.87
C TYR A 128 -3.67 8.09 -5.46
N PHE A 129 -4.40 9.03 -4.87
CA PHE A 129 -5.82 8.88 -4.56
C PHE A 129 -6.47 10.26 -4.45
N GLU A 130 -7.79 10.32 -4.65
CA GLU A 130 -8.58 11.55 -4.52
C GLU A 130 -9.67 11.35 -3.48
N VAL A 131 -9.61 12.12 -2.39
CA VAL A 131 -10.69 12.17 -1.38
C VAL A 131 -11.80 13.07 -1.90
N GLN A 132 -13.03 12.57 -1.89
CA GLN A 132 -14.20 13.28 -2.40
C GLN A 132 -15.08 13.77 -1.25
N LYS A 133 -15.69 14.94 -1.45
CA LYS A 133 -16.79 15.37 -0.59
C LYS A 133 -17.94 14.39 -0.77
N ALA A 134 -18.55 13.98 0.34
CA ALA A 134 -19.73 13.13 0.35
C ALA A 134 -20.95 13.84 -0.24
#